data_AF-A0A645IN26-F1
#
_entry.id   AF-A0A645IN26-F1
#
_cell.length_a   1.000
_cell.length_b   1.000
_cell.length_c   1.000
_cell.angle_alpha   90.00
_cell.angle_beta   90.00
_cell.angle_gamma   90.00
#
_symmetry.space_group_name_H-M   'P 1'
#
loop_
_entity.id
_entity.type
_entity.pdbx_description
1 polymer ?
#
loop_
_entity_poly.entity_id
_entity_poly.type
_entity_poly.pdbx_seq_one_letter_code
_entity_poly.pdbx_strand_id
1 'polypeptide(L)'
;MLLAGADCVQVVSALYKNGIESIHTMVNDVERWMGKHGYGVLDECRGVLSKMRAKDPYSWERAQYVDILMRNESPFLARPDI
;
A
#
# COMPACT_ATOMS: atom_id res chain seq x y z
N MET A 1 -1.40 -0.65 4.20
CA MET A 1 -1.96 -1.80 4.95
C MET A 1 -3.46 -1.64 5.20
N LEU A 2 -3.91 -0.57 5.86
CA LEU A 2 -5.35 -0.28 6.01
C LEU A 2 -6.08 -0.25 4.65
N LEU A 3 -5.55 0.49 3.68
CA LEU A 3 -6.12 0.56 2.32
C LEU A 3 -6.10 -0.78 1.58
N ALA A 4 -5.16 -1.67 1.92
CA ALA A 4 -5.10 -3.02 1.35
C ALA A 4 -6.11 -3.97 2.00
N GLY A 5 -6.71 -3.59 3.13
CA GLY A 5 -7.75 -4.37 3.84
C GLY A 5 -7.35 -4.87 5.23
N ALA A 6 -6.22 -4.43 5.79
CA ALA A 6 -5.78 -4.91 7.11
C ALA A 6 -6.69 -4.40 8.24
N ASP A 7 -7.03 -5.30 9.18
CA ASP A 7 -7.79 -4.96 10.40
C ASP A 7 -6.91 -4.28 11.46
N CYS A 8 -5.64 -4.68 11.56
CA CYS A 8 -4.66 -4.13 12.50
C CYS A 8 -3.30 -3.97 11.81
N VAL A 9 -2.51 -2.99 12.26
CA VAL A 9 -1.15 -2.72 11.78
C VAL A 9 -0.20 -2.77 12.97
N GLN A 10 0.84 -3.58 12.87
CA GLN A 10 1.87 -3.71 13.91
C GLN A 10 3.14 -2.94 13.50
N VAL A 11 3.69 -2.16 14.42
CA VAL A 11 4.91 -1.37 14.22
C VAL A 11 5.93 -1.66 15.32
N VAL A 12 6.98 -2.42 14.98
CA VAL A 12 8.01 -2.85 15.95
C VAL A 12 9.30 -2.05 15.78
N SER A 13 9.91 -2.09 14.59
CA SER A 13 11.18 -1.41 14.33
C SER A 13 11.09 0.10 14.42
N ALA A 14 9.95 0.68 14.03
CA ALA A 14 9.70 2.12 14.14
C ALA A 14 9.58 2.56 15.60
N LEU A 15 8.90 1.74 16.42
CA LEU A 15 8.74 1.98 17.85
C LEU A 15 10.07 1.88 18.59
N TYR A 16 10.88 0.88 18.23
CA TYR A 16 12.20 0.66 18.83
C TYR A 16 13.18 1.82 18.54
N LYS A 17 13.12 2.38 17.32
CA LYS A 17 14.02 3.48 16.92
C LYS A 17 13.55 4.86 17.38
N ASN A 18 12.24 5.11 17.40
CA ASN A 18 11.68 6.45 17.60
C ASN A 18 10.92 6.62 18.92
N GLY A 19 10.82 5.57 19.74
CA GLY A 19 10.11 5.59 21.01
C GLY A 19 8.58 5.57 20.86
N ILE A 20 7.87 5.43 21.98
CA ILE A 20 6.40 5.23 22.00
C ILE A 20 5.60 6.44 21.51
N GLU A 21 6.13 7.64 21.67
CA GLU A 21 5.54 8.90 21.20
C GLU A 21 5.29 8.92 19.69
N SER A 22 6.07 8.16 18.91
CA SER A 22 5.90 8.06 17.47
C SER A 22 4.54 7.48 17.06
N ILE A 23 3.87 6.73 17.94
CA ILE A 23 2.51 6.22 17.71
C ILE A 23 1.52 7.39 17.57
N HIS A 24 1.62 8.42 18.41
CA HIS A 24 0.71 9.56 18.36
C HIS A 24 0.80 10.30 17.02
N THR A 25 2.02 10.49 16.52
CA THR A 25 2.27 11.07 15.20
C THR A 25 1.66 10.20 14.09
N MET A 26 1.86 8.88 14.14
CA MET A 26 1.27 7.96 13.15
C MET A 26 -0.26 8.03 13.12
N VAL A 27 -0.91 8.10 14.28
CA VAL A 27 -2.38 8.22 14.37
C VAL A 27 -2.86 9.54 13.75
N ASN A 28 -2.26 10.66 14.14
CA ASN A 28 -2.62 11.97 13.59
C ASN A 28 -2.40 12.07 12.07
N ASP A 29 -1.33 11.48 11.57
CA ASP A 29 -1.04 11.46 10.13
C ASP A 29 -2.10 10.64 9.36
N VAL A 30 -2.55 9.51 9.93
CA VAL A 30 -3.63 8.72 9.36
C VAL A 30 -4.94 9.49 9.38
N GLU A 31 -5.32 10.12 10.49
CA GLU A 31 -6.54 10.94 10.59
C GLU A 31 -6.51 12.11 9.59
N ARG A 32 -5.38 12.79 9.46
CA ARG A 32 -5.19 13.88 8.50
C ARG A 32 -5.31 13.38 7.07
N TRP A 33 -4.71 12.23 6.76
CA TRP A 33 -4.82 11.60 5.45
C TRP A 33 -6.28 11.22 5.14
N MET A 34 -7.01 10.67 6.11
CA MET A 34 -8.43 10.35 5.98
C MET A 34 -9.27 11.61 5.71
N GLY A 35 -9.06 12.67 6.49
CA GLY A 35 -9.75 13.95 6.31
C GLY A 35 -9.47 14.57 4.93
N LYS A 36 -8.24 14.46 4.42
CA LYS A 36 -7.89 14.93 3.07
C LYS A 36 -8.63 14.18 1.95
N HIS A 37 -8.92 12.90 2.15
CA HIS A 37 -9.61 12.06 1.16
C HIS A 37 -11.13 11.98 1.40
N GLY A 38 -11.65 12.68 2.42
CA GLY A 38 -13.08 12.75 2.72
C GLY A 38 -13.65 11.50 3.40
N TYR A 39 -12.81 10.67 4.02
CA TYR A 39 -13.25 9.51 4.77
C TYR A 39 -13.59 9.89 6.20
N GLY A 40 -14.83 9.59 6.63
CA GLY A 40 -15.31 9.87 7.98
C GLY A 40 -15.07 8.70 8.95
N VAL A 41 -14.97 7.48 8.44
CA VAL A 41 -14.79 6.26 9.26
C VAL A 41 -13.69 5.40 8.68
N LEU A 42 -12.92 4.73 9.56
CA LEU A 42 -11.78 3.88 9.17
C LEU A 42 -12.18 2.75 8.19
N ASP A 43 -13.41 2.25 8.30
CA ASP A 43 -13.94 1.18 7.45
C ASP A 43 -14.16 1.62 5.99
N GLU A 44 -14.35 2.92 5.76
CA GLU A 44 -14.48 3.49 4.41
C GLU A 44 -13.14 3.47 3.67
N CYS A 45 -12.02 3.64 4.40
CA CYS A 45 -10.68 3.53 3.84
C CYS A 45 -10.23 2.07 3.69
N ARG A 46 -10.74 1.18 4.53
CA ARG A 46 -10.28 -0.21 4.60
C ARG A 46 -10.56 -0.93 3.29
N GLY A 47 -9.51 -1.50 2.69
CA GLY A 47 -9.67 -2.33 1.49
C GLY A 47 -10.04 -1.59 0.21
N VAL A 48 -10.00 -0.25 0.17
CA VAL A 48 -10.22 0.54 -1.06
C VAL A 48 -9.23 0.15 -2.18
N LEU A 49 -8.02 -0.25 -1.80
CA LEU A 49 -6.98 -0.72 -2.72
C LEU A 49 -6.94 -2.26 -2.83
N SER A 50 -7.86 -2.98 -2.20
CA SER A 50 -7.94 -4.43 -2.32
C SER A 50 -8.43 -4.82 -3.71
N LYS A 51 -7.79 -5.83 -4.32
CA LYS A 51 -8.26 -6.45 -5.57
C LYS A 51 -9.72 -6.87 -5.51
N MET A 52 -10.21 -7.23 -4.32
CA MET A 52 -11.60 -7.66 -4.10
C MET A 52 -12.62 -6.52 -4.28
N ARG A 53 -12.23 -5.26 -4.04
CA ARG A 53 -13.07 -4.07 -4.25
C ARG A 53 -12.77 -3.34 -5.58
N ALA A 54 -11.81 -3.83 -6.37
CA ALA A 54 -11.42 -3.20 -7.63
C ALA A 54 -12.46 -3.46 -8.73
N LYS A 55 -12.84 -2.39 -9.45
CA LYS A 55 -13.86 -2.43 -10.52
C LYS A 55 -13.47 -3.30 -11.71
N ASP A 56 -12.17 -3.42 -12.00
CA ASP A 56 -11.59 -4.39 -12.94
C ASP A 56 -10.35 -5.02 -12.27
N PRO A 57 -10.43 -6.28 -11.80
CA PRO A 57 -9.35 -6.96 -11.08
C PRO A 57 -8.05 -7.10 -11.90
N TYR A 58 -8.16 -7.11 -13.23
CA TYR A 58 -7.05 -7.39 -14.15
C TYR A 58 -6.43 -6.12 -14.74
N SER A 59 -7.11 -4.97 -14.60
CA SER A 59 -6.61 -3.68 -15.11
C SER A 59 -5.21 -3.36 -14.59
N TRP A 60 -4.98 -3.57 -13.28
CA TRP A 60 -3.70 -3.33 -12.64
C TRP A 60 -2.62 -4.32 -13.10
N GLU A 61 -2.97 -5.61 -13.23
CA GLU A 61 -2.02 -6.63 -13.72
C GLU A 61 -1.58 -6.35 -15.16
N ARG A 62 -2.51 -5.97 -16.03
CA ARG A 62 -2.18 -5.60 -17.42
C ARG A 62 -1.28 -4.36 -17.48
N ALA A 63 -1.57 -3.34 -16.67
CA ALA A 63 -0.74 -2.14 -16.61
C ALA A 63 0.67 -2.46 -16.09
N GLN A 64 0.79 -3.27 -15.03
CA GLN A 64 2.09 -3.71 -14.51
C GLN A 64 2.84 -4.58 -15.51
N TYR A 65 2.16 -5.46 -16.25
CA TYR A 65 2.77 -6.27 -17.30
C TYR A 65 3.34 -5.41 -18.42
N VAL A 66 2.58 -4.41 -18.90
CA VAL A 66 3.04 -3.47 -19.92
C VAL A 66 4.22 -2.62 -19.41
N ASP A 67 4.18 -2.15 -18.15
CA ASP A 67 5.29 -1.39 -17.55
C ASP A 67 6.58 -2.23 -17.45
N ILE A 68 6.47 -3.50 -17.06
CA ILE A 68 7.60 -4.44 -17.02
C ILE A 68 8.17 -4.66 -18.43
N LEU A 69 7.32 -4.81 -19.45
CA LEU A 69 7.75 -4.98 -20.84
C LEU A 69 8.38 -3.71 -21.43
N MET A 70 7.94 -2.53 -21.01
CA MET A 70 8.48 -1.24 -21.47
C MET A 70 9.79 -0.86 -20.76
N ARG A 71 10.13 -1.52 -19.65
CA ARG A 71 11.43 -1.35 -18.99
C ARG A 71 12.53 -2.08 -19.76
N ASN A 72 13.46 -1.32 -20.32
CA ASN A 72 14.63 -1.78 -21.08
C ASN A 72 15.53 -2.77 -20.30
N GLU A 73 15.45 -2.78 -18.96
CA GLU A 73 16.23 -3.67 -18.08
C GLU A 73 15.32 -4.31 -17.04
N SER A 74 14.52 -5.29 -17.45
CA SER A 74 13.84 -6.17 -16.51
C SER A 74 14.81 -7.30 -16.08
N PRO A 75 15.22 -7.39 -14.80
CA PRO A 75 16.12 -8.46 -14.31
C PRO A 75 15.52 -9.87 -14.44
N PHE A 76 14.22 -9.97 -14.73
CA PHE A 76 13.51 -11.23 -14.97
C PHE A 76 13.64 -11.77 -16.40
N LEU A 77 14.07 -10.94 -17.36
CA LEU A 77 14.30 -11.33 -18.76
C LEU A 77 15.80 -11.39 -19.12
N ALA A 78 16.68 -10.98 -18.20
CA ALA A 78 18.11 -11.26 -18.34
C ALA A 78 18.28 -12.78 -18.35
N ARG A 79 18.74 -13.32 -19.50
CA ARG A 79 19.03 -14.75 -19.62
C ARG A 79 20.04 -15.11 -18.52
N PRO A 80 19.80 -16.14 -17.71
CA PRO A 80 20.83 -16.64 -16.82
C PRO A 80 21.99 -17.12 -17.69
N ASP A 81 23.16 -16.59 -17.40
CA ASP A 81 24.47 -16.95 -17.92
C ASP A 81 24.80 -18.39 -17.51
N ILE A 82 24.36 -19.32 -18.37
CA ILE A 82 24.85 -20.71 -18.46
C ILE A 82 25.69 -20.85 -19.72
#